data_AF-A0A0Q0AQJ0-F1
#
_entry.id   AF-A0A0Q0AQJ0-F1
#
_cell.length_a   1.000
_cell.length_b   1.000
_cell.length_c   1.000
_cell.angle_alpha   90.00
_cell.angle_beta   90.00
_cell.angle_gamma   90.00
#
_symmetry.space_group_name_H-M   'P 1'
#
loop_
_entity.id
_entity.type
_entity.pdbx_description
1 polymer ?
#
loop_
_entity_poly.entity_id
_entity_poly.type
_entity_poly.pdbx_seq_one_letter_code
_entity_poly.pdbx_strand_id
1 'polypeptide(L)'
;MNKEQVYDDQISPLMLQIIDICKAKGIAMMASFDIAHDGEGPNGEDCSGLICSSLLPDENGDPNPSFMQANALIRGHRTRSTMHLATVHTDGSKTLTAFI
;
A
#
# COMPACT_ATOMS: atom_id res chain seq x y z
N MET A 1 19.71 -14.26 -0.92
CA MET A 1 19.01 -13.16 -1.61
C MET A 1 17.53 -13.34 -1.35
N ASN A 2 16.91 -12.45 -0.58
CA ASN A 2 15.46 -12.51 -0.31
C ASN A 2 14.67 -11.85 -1.47
N LYS A 3 13.34 -11.93 -1.46
CA LYS A 3 12.50 -11.39 -2.54
C LYS A 3 12.64 -9.87 -2.67
N GLU A 4 12.76 -9.15 -1.56
CA GLU A 4 12.99 -7.71 -1.52
C GLU A 4 14.30 -7.34 -2.24
N GLN A 5 15.41 -8.03 -1.96
CA GLN A 5 16.69 -7.82 -2.64
C GLN A 5 16.60 -8.09 -4.14
N VAL A 6 15.88 -9.14 -4.56
CA VAL A 6 15.63 -9.37 -6.00
C VAL A 6 14.84 -8.21 -6.60
N TYR A 7 13.83 -7.70 -5.87
CA TYR A 7 13.03 -6.58 -6.33
C TYR A 7 13.88 -5.32 -6.48
N ASP A 8 14.65 -4.97 -5.47
CA ASP A 8 15.46 -3.76 -5.45
C ASP A 8 16.57 -3.79 -6.51
N ASP A 9 17.29 -4.90 -6.62
CA ASP A 9 18.45 -5.00 -7.51
C ASP A 9 18.06 -5.19 -8.99
N GLN A 10 16.95 -5.88 -9.26
CA GLN A 10 16.61 -6.32 -10.62
C GLN A 10 15.29 -5.76 -11.14
N ILE A 11 14.26 -5.66 -10.30
CA ILE A 11 12.91 -5.30 -10.75
C ILE A 11 12.71 -3.78 -10.71
N SER A 12 13.15 -3.11 -9.66
CA SER A 12 13.02 -1.66 -9.46
C SER A 12 13.62 -0.85 -10.62
N PRO A 13 14.83 -1.16 -11.13
CA PRO A 13 15.38 -0.47 -12.31
C PRO A 13 14.57 -0.65 -13.59
N LEU A 14 13.89 -1.79 -13.76
CA LEU A 14 13.01 -2.05 -14.89
C LEU A 14 11.67 -1.33 -14.72
N MET A 15 11.13 -1.31 -13.50
CA MET A 15 9.91 -0.59 -13.18
C MET A 15 10.05 0.91 -13.42
N LEU A 16 11.21 1.51 -13.13
CA LEU A 16 11.48 2.91 -13.48
C LEU A 16 11.32 3.16 -14.98
N GLN A 17 11.90 2.30 -15.82
CA GLN A 17 11.77 2.40 -17.28
C GLN A 17 10.32 2.23 -17.75
N ILE A 18 9.59 1.27 -17.17
CA ILE A 18 8.16 1.05 -17.47
C ILE A 18 7.35 2.29 -17.08
N ILE A 19 7.56 2.83 -15.88
CA ILE A 19 6.86 4.01 -15.37
C ILE A 19 7.10 5.21 -16.30
N ASP A 20 8.34 5.43 -16.73
CA ASP A 20 8.69 6.53 -17.62
C ASP A 20 8.00 6.40 -18.98
N ILE A 21 7.98 5.20 -19.56
CA ILE A 21 7.27 4.92 -20.82
C ILE A 21 5.77 5.16 -20.65
N CYS A 22 5.15 4.61 -19.59
CA CYS A 22 3.72 4.75 -19.34
C CYS A 22 3.32 6.22 -19.17
N LYS A 23 4.08 7.00 -18.39
CA LYS A 23 3.86 8.44 -18.24
C LYS A 23 4.01 9.19 -19.56
N ALA A 24 5.06 8.90 -20.33
CA ALA A 24 5.32 9.57 -21.60
C ALA A 24 4.27 9.24 -22.69
N LYS A 25 3.56 8.13 -22.56
CA LYS A 25 2.54 7.67 -23.51
C LYS A 25 1.11 7.75 -22.99
N GLY A 26 0.90 8.27 -21.79
CA GLY A 26 -0.44 8.36 -21.22
C GLY A 26 -1.11 7.01 -20.94
N ILE A 27 -0.31 5.98 -20.66
CA ILE A 27 -0.81 4.62 -20.44
C ILE A 27 -1.09 4.43 -18.95
N ALA A 28 -2.35 4.27 -18.59
CA ALA A 28 -2.72 3.83 -17.25
C ALA A 28 -2.10 2.46 -16.95
N MET A 29 -1.49 2.32 -15.77
CA MET A 29 -0.74 1.12 -15.38
C MET A 29 -0.97 0.81 -13.91
N MET A 30 -1.03 -0.49 -13.59
CA MET A 30 -0.94 -0.98 -12.24
C MET A 30 0.01 -2.17 -12.17
N ALA A 31 0.89 -2.16 -11.17
CA ALA A 31 1.77 -3.28 -10.86
C ALA A 31 1.82 -3.45 -9.35
N SER A 32 1.79 -4.69 -8.88
CA SER A 32 1.91 -5.01 -7.46
C SER A 32 2.73 -6.27 -7.28
N PHE A 33 3.69 -6.22 -6.37
CA PHE A 33 4.64 -7.29 -6.12
C PHE A 33 4.60 -7.66 -4.64
N ASP A 34 4.27 -8.92 -4.37
CA ASP A 34 4.40 -9.51 -3.04
C ASP A 34 5.87 -9.91 -2.85
N ILE A 35 6.59 -9.06 -2.12
CA ILE A 35 8.01 -9.23 -1.83
C ILE A 35 8.22 -9.61 -0.36
N ALA A 36 7.17 -10.09 0.30
CA ALA A 36 7.23 -10.52 1.69
C ALA A 36 8.29 -11.60 1.87
N HIS A 37 9.07 -11.45 2.92
CA HIS A 37 10.13 -12.38 3.30
C HIS A 37 10.29 -12.42 4.82
N ASP A 38 10.92 -13.50 5.29
CA ASP A 38 11.27 -13.64 6.69
C ASP A 38 12.39 -12.64 7.05
N GLY A 39 12.31 -12.10 8.27
CA GLY A 39 13.30 -11.18 8.83
C GLY A 39 12.81 -9.74 8.97
N GLU A 40 13.72 -8.88 9.39
CA GLU A 40 13.48 -7.46 9.58
C GLU A 40 14.07 -6.66 8.41
N GLY A 41 13.35 -5.62 7.98
CA GLY A 41 13.88 -4.63 7.04
C GLY A 41 15.05 -3.85 7.63
N PRO A 42 15.74 -3.01 6.84
CA PRO A 42 16.93 -2.28 7.26
C PRO A 42 16.73 -1.37 8.49
N ASN A 43 15.48 -1.05 8.86
CA ASN A 43 15.12 -0.27 10.04
C ASN A 43 14.38 -1.08 11.14
N GLY A 44 14.45 -2.42 11.11
CA GLY A 44 13.69 -3.26 12.06
C GLY A 44 12.22 -3.46 11.67
N GLU A 45 11.87 -3.24 10.40
CA GLU A 45 10.49 -3.27 9.90
C GLU A 45 10.02 -4.72 9.71
N ASP A 46 8.76 -5.02 10.03
CA ASP A 46 8.17 -6.33 9.73
C ASP A 46 7.92 -6.47 8.22
N CYS A 47 8.70 -7.33 7.58
CA CYS A 47 8.60 -7.60 6.15
C CYS A 47 7.68 -8.79 5.80
N SER A 48 6.98 -9.39 6.77
CA SER A 48 6.12 -10.56 6.54
C SER A 48 4.89 -10.30 5.67
N GLY A 49 4.52 -9.03 5.48
CA GLY A 49 3.43 -8.58 4.61
C GLY A 49 3.85 -7.53 3.59
N LEU A 50 5.13 -7.48 3.22
CA LEU A 50 5.65 -6.41 2.37
C LEU A 50 5.14 -6.53 0.92
N ILE A 51 4.38 -5.53 0.50
CA ILE A 51 3.88 -5.39 -0.88
C ILE A 51 4.37 -4.06 -1.44
N CYS A 52 4.96 -4.10 -2.65
CA CYS A 52 5.32 -2.90 -3.40
C CYS A 52 4.36 -2.73 -4.58
N SER A 53 3.57 -1.65 -4.57
CA SER A 53 2.56 -1.37 -5.60
C SER A 53 2.77 -0.01 -6.25
N SER A 54 2.51 0.06 -7.55
CA SER A 54 2.46 1.30 -8.34
C SER A 54 1.13 1.40 -9.08
N LEU A 55 0.54 2.59 -9.10
CA LEU A 55 -0.67 2.92 -9.85
C LEU A 55 -0.43 4.24 -10.59
N LEU A 56 -0.57 4.22 -11.91
CA LEU A 56 -0.41 5.39 -12.78
C LEU A 56 -1.73 5.70 -13.51
N PRO A 57 -2.07 7.00 -13.66
CA PRO A 57 -3.19 7.43 -14.49
C PRO A 57 -2.86 7.39 -15.99
N ASP A 58 -3.89 7.56 -16.82
CA ASP A 58 -3.75 7.79 -18.25
C ASP A 58 -3.30 9.22 -18.61
N GLU A 59 -3.30 9.57 -19.90
CA GLU A 59 -3.00 10.90 -20.43
C GLU A 59 -3.86 12.04 -19.86
N ASN A 60 -5.09 11.75 -19.42
CA ASN A 60 -6.01 12.75 -18.87
C ASN A 60 -5.85 12.90 -17.35
N GLY A 61 -4.96 12.12 -16.74
CA GLY A 61 -4.82 12.07 -15.28
C GLY A 61 -5.83 11.15 -14.61
N ASP A 62 -6.59 10.37 -15.39
CA ASP A 62 -7.60 9.46 -14.87
C ASP A 62 -7.03 8.04 -14.73
N PRO A 63 -7.02 7.45 -13.53
CA PRO A 63 -6.68 6.05 -13.37
C PRO A 63 -7.77 5.14 -13.92
N ASN A 64 -7.38 3.99 -14.46
CA ASN A 64 -8.34 2.98 -14.88
C ASN A 64 -9.19 2.52 -13.68
N PRO A 65 -10.55 2.53 -13.76
CA PRO A 65 -11.42 2.18 -12.64
C PRO A 65 -11.19 0.77 -12.07
N SER A 66 -10.89 -0.20 -12.93
CA SER A 66 -10.57 -1.58 -12.50
C SER A 66 -9.25 -1.62 -11.73
N PHE A 67 -8.25 -0.83 -12.14
CA PHE A 67 -6.98 -0.73 -11.43
C PHE A 67 -7.15 -0.04 -10.08
N MET A 68 -8.00 1.00 -9.99
CA MET A 68 -8.34 1.60 -8.71
C MET A 68 -8.97 0.60 -7.74
N GLN A 69 -9.96 -0.19 -8.21
CA GLN A 69 -10.59 -1.21 -7.39
C GLN A 69 -9.60 -2.28 -6.94
N ALA A 70 -8.77 -2.79 -7.86
CA ALA A 70 -7.74 -3.76 -7.52
C ALA A 70 -6.75 -3.20 -6.50
N ASN A 71 -6.27 -1.96 -6.68
CA ASN A 71 -5.34 -1.33 -5.75
C ASN A 71 -5.97 -1.13 -4.36
N ALA A 72 -7.26 -0.77 -4.28
CA ALA A 72 -7.97 -0.66 -3.02
C ALA A 72 -8.11 -2.01 -2.29
N LEU A 73 -8.33 -3.10 -3.04
CA LEU A 73 -8.38 -4.45 -2.47
C LEU A 73 -6.99 -4.92 -2.00
N ILE A 74 -5.95 -4.69 -2.80
CA ILE A 74 -4.58 -5.14 -2.52
C ILE A 74 -3.97 -4.44 -1.32
N ARG A 75 -4.13 -3.11 -1.20
CA ARG A 75 -3.61 -2.37 -0.03
C ARG A 75 -4.33 -2.73 1.28
N GLY A 76 -5.37 -3.56 1.16
CA GLY A 76 -6.35 -3.82 2.19
C GLY A 76 -7.13 -2.54 2.51
N HIS A 77 -8.33 -2.72 3.05
CA HIS A 77 -8.72 -1.78 4.08
C HIS A 77 -7.66 -1.93 5.17
N ARG A 78 -6.60 -1.09 5.15
CA ARG A 78 -5.99 -0.68 6.41
C ARG A 78 -7.20 -0.26 7.22
N THR A 79 -7.58 -1.05 8.21
CA THR A 79 -8.58 -0.62 9.17
C THR A 79 -8.08 0.76 9.56
N ARG A 80 -8.83 1.81 9.23
CA ARG A 80 -8.48 3.13 9.73
C ARG A 80 -8.36 2.90 11.22
N SER A 81 -7.15 3.06 11.77
CA SER A 81 -6.92 2.79 13.18
C SER A 81 -7.90 3.68 13.94
N THR A 82 -8.99 3.05 14.38
CA THR A 82 -10.10 3.77 14.97
C THR A 82 -9.70 3.95 16.42
N MET A 83 -9.49 5.20 16.83
CA MET A 83 -9.23 5.46 18.23
C MET A 83 -10.57 5.35 18.97
N HIS A 84 -10.58 4.57 20.04
CA HIS A 84 -11.70 4.52 20.96
C HIS A 84 -11.34 5.22 22.26
N LEU A 85 -12.11 6.22 22.66
CA LEU A 85 -12.04 6.82 23.99
C LEU A 85 -13.17 6.25 24.84
N ALA A 86 -12.82 5.53 25.90
CA ALA A 86 -13.76 5.08 26.92
C ALA A 86 -13.68 6.02 28.13
N THR A 87 -14.77 6.75 28.40
CA THR A 87 -14.91 7.56 29.61
C THR A 87 -15.74 6.79 30.62
N VAL A 88 -15.22 6.61 31.84
CA VAL A 88 -15.96 6.01 32.96
C VAL A 88 -16.36 7.13 33.90
N HIS A 89 -17.67 7.31 34.09
CA HIS A 89 -18.22 8.34 34.96
C HIS A 89 -18.25 7.86 36.42
N THR A 90 -18.37 8.80 37.36
CA THR A 90 -18.38 8.49 38.81
C THR A 90 -19.56 7.65 39.26
N ASP A 91 -20.64 7.60 38.47
CA ASP A 91 -21.81 6.74 38.71
C ASP A 91 -21.63 5.31 38.15
N GLY A 92 -20.47 5.01 37.56
CA GLY A 92 -20.13 3.72 36.97
C GLY A 92 -20.60 3.57 35.51
N SER A 93 -21.31 4.54 34.95
CA SER A 93 -21.69 4.52 33.53
C SER A 93 -20.47 4.72 32.62
N LYS A 94 -20.55 4.20 31.39
CA LYS A 94 -19.47 4.26 30.40
C LYS A 94 -19.93 4.90 29.11
N THR A 95 -19.14 5.83 28.58
CA THR A 95 -19.31 6.39 27.24
C THR A 95 -18.15 5.94 26.36
N LEU A 96 -18.46 5.31 25.22
CA LEU A 96 -17.47 4.93 24.21
C LEU A 96 -17.59 5.88 23.01
N THR A 97 -16.53 6.62 22.70
CA THR A 97 -16.45 7.50 21.53
C THR A 97 -15.49 6.89 20.51
N ALA A 98 -15.91 6.80 19.25
CA ALA A 98 -15.08 6.32 18.15
C ALA A 98 -14.66 7.50 17.26
N PHE A 99 -13.36 7.56 16.93
CA PHE A 99 -12.80 8.52 15.97
C PHE A 99 -12.39 7.76 14.70
N ILE A 100 -13.10 8.00 13.58
CA ILE A 100 -13.04 7.27 12.30
C ILE A 100 -12.63 8.14 11.10
#